data_AF-A0A656Z6C3-F1
#
_entry.id   AF-A0A656Z6C3-F1
#
_cell.length_a   1.000
_cell.length_b   1.000
_cell.length_c   1.000
_cell.angle_alpha   90.00
_cell.angle_beta   90.00
_cell.angle_gamma   90.00
#
_symmetry.space_group_name_H-M   'P 1'
#
loop_
_entity.id
_entity.type
_entity.pdbx_description
1 polymer ?
#
loop_
_entity_poly.entity_id
_entity_poly.type
_entity_poly.pdbx_seq_one_letter_code
_entity_poly.pdbx_strand_id
1 'polypeptide(L)'
;MSGSTIAPGNSPGTLTVVGNYSQAFGSTYQAELVPRTSTSDKIVVGGTAEIADGAILNVSKYGSNSPYALNAHYTVLTATGGVTGTYILTGNTWISTFYSMVADYDVSNVYVDAKQTRAFSSAGKSRNQVAVADGLQSLPTGNTLRDTIAMSQTDDEARSAFNQLTGEIHSSIKGAVVEDSQFIRSAAIDRLRSAFETVGASANSSAAYGVDGLSVWSNGYGSWRQTEGDGNAVSMSHNVGGFVAGADAPVFDNWRLGVLAGYGHSNYNANERGSSGNSDSYTLGAYGGTQLGNIGLRFGTAYSWNDISTSRNVGFADFPDRLSANTTPVCSRPLVKRATGWISARSLSNRLLASLM
;
A
#
# COMPACT_ATOMS: atom_id res chain seq x y z
N MET A 1 12.43 41.68 -33.25
CA MET A 1 13.32 42.45 -32.34
C MET A 1 13.70 41.51 -31.21
N SER A 2 14.98 41.41 -30.83
CA SER A 2 15.36 40.62 -29.65
C SER A 2 14.86 41.31 -28.38
N GLY A 3 14.21 40.59 -27.47
CA GLY A 3 13.71 41.13 -26.20
C GLY A 3 12.39 41.91 -26.27
N SER A 4 11.69 41.93 -27.41
CA SER A 4 10.34 42.52 -27.50
C SER A 4 9.27 41.59 -26.94
N THR A 5 8.19 42.15 -26.40
CA THR A 5 7.00 41.40 -25.95
C THR A 5 5.82 41.66 -26.87
N ILE A 6 5.06 40.60 -27.22
CA ILE A 6 3.78 40.66 -27.91
C ILE A 6 2.69 40.03 -27.04
N ALA A 7 1.53 40.69 -26.97
CA ALA A 7 0.36 40.23 -26.22
C ALA A 7 -0.92 40.60 -27.00
N PRO A 8 -1.87 39.66 -27.19
CA PRO A 8 -3.11 39.93 -27.93
C PRO A 8 -4.05 40.99 -27.34
N GLY A 9 -3.98 41.28 -26.04
CA GLY A 9 -4.80 42.29 -25.35
C GLY A 9 -6.29 41.95 -25.29
N ASN A 10 -7.10 42.72 -24.54
CA ASN A 10 -8.55 42.45 -24.32
C ASN A 10 -8.85 41.01 -23.84
N SER A 11 -8.17 40.61 -22.78
CA SER A 11 -7.94 39.22 -22.40
C SER A 11 -9.20 38.42 -22.01
N PRO A 12 -9.29 37.14 -22.42
CA PRO A 12 -8.49 36.51 -23.47
C PRO A 12 -8.89 37.08 -24.84
N GLY A 13 -7.91 37.56 -25.61
CA GLY A 13 -8.14 38.24 -26.89
C GLY A 13 -7.34 37.66 -28.05
N THR A 14 -7.62 38.18 -29.25
CA THR A 14 -7.04 37.70 -30.51
C THR A 14 -6.32 38.82 -31.23
N LEU A 15 -5.06 38.57 -31.60
CA LEU A 15 -4.26 39.45 -32.44
C LEU A 15 -4.13 38.86 -33.83
N THR A 16 -4.60 39.59 -34.84
CA THR A 16 -4.52 39.17 -36.24
C THR A 16 -3.35 39.83 -36.94
N VAL A 17 -2.46 39.02 -37.52
CA VAL A 17 -1.34 39.43 -38.37
C VAL A 17 -1.69 39.06 -39.81
N VAL A 18 -1.86 40.04 -40.70
CA VAL A 18 -2.28 39.78 -42.10
C VAL A 18 -1.20 39.07 -42.92
N GLY A 19 0.08 39.40 -42.68
CA GLY A 19 1.22 38.82 -43.37
C GLY A 19 1.90 37.69 -42.59
N ASN A 20 3.22 37.57 -42.76
CA ASN A 20 4.02 36.62 -42.00
C ASN A 20 4.30 37.15 -40.58
N TYR A 21 4.38 36.23 -39.64
CA TYR A 21 4.79 36.46 -38.26
C TYR A 21 6.20 35.90 -38.05
N SER A 22 7.11 36.70 -37.48
CA SER A 22 8.45 36.26 -37.10
C SER A 22 8.72 36.64 -35.65
N GLN A 23 8.95 35.64 -34.81
CA GLN A 23 9.33 35.84 -33.42
C GLN A 23 10.81 35.54 -33.24
N ALA A 24 11.58 36.57 -32.86
CA ALA A 24 13.04 36.49 -32.76
C ALA A 24 13.50 35.83 -31.45
N PHE A 25 14.77 35.41 -31.41
CA PHE A 25 15.43 34.93 -30.18
C PHE A 25 15.24 35.91 -29.02
N GLY A 26 14.90 35.37 -27.84
CA GLY A 26 14.69 36.13 -26.62
C GLY A 26 13.48 37.07 -26.63
N SER A 27 12.66 37.08 -27.68
CA SER A 27 11.39 37.80 -27.70
C SER A 27 10.26 36.95 -27.12
N THR A 28 9.32 37.59 -26.45
CA THR A 28 8.29 36.95 -25.63
C THR A 28 6.90 37.13 -26.23
N TYR A 29 6.18 36.02 -26.42
CA TYR A 29 4.73 36.02 -26.60
C TYR A 29 4.11 35.76 -25.23
N GLN A 30 3.40 36.76 -24.71
CA GLN A 30 2.63 36.64 -23.48
C GLN A 30 1.20 36.22 -23.82
N ALA A 31 0.78 35.06 -23.30
CA ALA A 31 -0.54 34.49 -23.55
C ALA A 31 -1.26 34.19 -22.24
N GLU A 32 -2.46 34.76 -22.09
CA GLU A 32 -3.34 34.45 -20.97
C GLU A 32 -4.22 33.23 -21.26
N LEU A 33 -4.25 32.27 -20.33
CA LEU A 33 -5.03 31.03 -20.42
C LEU A 33 -6.12 31.03 -19.34
N VAL A 34 -7.36 30.71 -19.71
CA VAL A 34 -8.47 30.65 -18.75
C VAL A 34 -8.60 29.24 -18.20
N PRO A 35 -8.34 29.00 -16.89
CA PRO A 35 -8.42 27.67 -16.31
C PRO A 35 -9.79 27.02 -16.49
N ARG A 36 -9.81 25.69 -16.64
CA ARG A 36 -11.02 24.86 -16.83
C ARG A 36 -11.84 25.16 -18.08
N THR A 37 -11.26 25.88 -19.03
CA THR A 37 -11.81 26.12 -20.37
C THR A 37 -10.74 25.81 -21.42
N SER A 38 -11.07 25.97 -22.70
CA SER A 38 -10.11 25.99 -23.81
C SER A 38 -9.83 27.41 -24.33
N THR A 39 -10.24 28.44 -23.58
CA THR A 39 -10.10 29.84 -23.98
C THR A 39 -8.72 30.37 -23.62
N SER A 40 -8.03 30.95 -24.60
CA SER A 40 -6.74 31.60 -24.43
C SER A 40 -6.65 32.86 -25.27
N ASP A 41 -5.65 33.69 -24.96
CA ASP A 41 -5.09 34.59 -25.93
C ASP A 41 -4.61 33.83 -27.17
N LYS A 42 -4.77 34.45 -28.33
CA LYS A 42 -4.42 33.83 -29.61
C LYS A 42 -3.79 34.81 -30.59
N ILE A 43 -2.72 34.39 -31.26
CA ILE A 43 -2.20 35.06 -32.46
C ILE A 43 -2.71 34.31 -33.69
N VAL A 44 -3.35 35.02 -34.62
CA VAL A 44 -3.83 34.47 -35.90
C VAL A 44 -3.03 35.11 -37.02
N VAL A 45 -2.29 34.30 -37.77
CA VAL A 45 -1.36 34.73 -38.82
C VAL A 45 -1.91 34.31 -40.19
N GLY A 46 -2.06 35.29 -41.08
CA GLY A 46 -2.52 35.07 -42.46
C GLY A 46 -1.46 34.43 -43.36
N GLY A 47 -0.18 34.67 -43.07
CA GLY A 47 0.96 34.03 -43.73
C GLY A 47 1.60 32.92 -42.90
N THR A 48 2.92 32.78 -43.00
CA THR A 48 3.72 31.83 -42.19
C THR A 48 4.03 32.38 -40.80
N ALA A 49 4.20 31.51 -39.81
CA ALA A 49 4.74 31.86 -38.50
C ALA A 49 6.11 31.21 -38.29
N GLU A 50 7.16 32.03 -38.24
CA GLU A 50 8.53 31.61 -37.98
C GLU A 50 8.90 31.92 -36.53
N ILE A 51 9.20 30.88 -35.75
CA ILE A 51 9.59 30.95 -34.35
C ILE A 51 11.08 30.64 -34.27
N ALA A 52 11.89 31.66 -34.01
CA ALA A 52 13.32 31.47 -33.85
C ALA A 52 13.62 30.60 -32.62
N ASP A 53 14.70 29.83 -32.68
CA ASP A 53 15.21 29.12 -31.49
C ASP A 53 15.46 30.12 -30.36
N GLY A 54 15.11 29.75 -29.13
CA GLY A 54 15.14 30.64 -27.96
C GLY A 54 14.04 31.72 -27.90
N ALA A 55 13.05 31.72 -28.79
CA ALA A 55 11.83 32.52 -28.60
C ALA A 55 10.99 31.98 -27.43
N ILE A 56 10.37 32.87 -26.67
CA ILE A 56 9.68 32.54 -25.42
C ILE A 56 8.18 32.63 -25.61
N LEU A 57 7.46 31.60 -25.18
CA LEU A 57 6.02 31.65 -24.91
C LEU A 57 5.85 31.69 -23.38
N ASN A 58 5.36 32.81 -22.86
CA ASN A 58 5.10 32.99 -21.44
C ASN A 58 3.60 32.92 -21.20
N VAL A 59 3.15 31.92 -20.44
CA VAL A 59 1.73 31.73 -20.14
C VAL A 59 1.38 32.19 -18.73
N SER A 60 0.23 32.83 -18.57
CA SER A 60 -0.33 33.22 -17.27
C SER A 60 -1.80 32.84 -17.15
N LYS A 61 -2.27 32.61 -15.92
CA LYS A 61 -3.70 32.38 -15.68
C LYS A 61 -4.49 33.68 -15.81
N TYR A 62 -5.70 33.59 -16.34
CA TYR A 62 -6.66 34.70 -16.35
C TYR A 62 -8.00 34.32 -15.73
N GLY A 63 -8.63 35.28 -15.04
CA GLY A 63 -9.98 35.20 -14.50
C GLY A 63 -10.17 34.33 -13.26
N SER A 64 -9.30 33.34 -13.00
CA SER A 64 -9.37 32.48 -11.81
C SER A 64 -8.00 31.97 -11.39
N ASN A 65 -7.85 31.74 -10.08
CA ASN A 65 -6.68 31.06 -9.50
C ASN A 65 -6.81 29.53 -9.46
N SER A 66 -7.95 28.98 -9.92
CA SER A 66 -8.14 27.53 -9.99
C SER A 66 -7.00 26.84 -10.78
N PRO A 67 -6.68 25.59 -10.46
CA PRO A 67 -5.80 24.78 -11.31
C PRO A 67 -6.34 24.66 -12.74
N TYR A 68 -5.45 24.46 -13.71
CA TYR A 68 -5.85 24.05 -15.06
C TYR A 68 -6.51 22.66 -15.00
N ALA A 69 -7.38 22.36 -15.98
CA ALA A 69 -7.92 21.01 -16.12
C ALA A 69 -6.81 20.06 -16.61
N LEU A 70 -6.85 18.79 -16.19
CA LEU A 70 -5.83 17.78 -16.51
C LEU A 70 -5.65 17.50 -18.01
N ASN A 71 -6.65 17.86 -18.82
CA ASN A 71 -6.69 17.70 -20.27
C ASN A 71 -6.97 19.05 -20.98
N ALA A 72 -6.63 20.16 -20.33
CA ALA A 72 -6.79 21.48 -20.94
C ALA A 72 -5.97 21.56 -22.23
N HIS A 73 -6.57 22.16 -23.26
CA HIS A 73 -6.00 22.32 -24.59
C HIS A 73 -6.28 23.75 -25.05
N TYR A 74 -5.22 24.52 -25.27
CA TYR A 74 -5.31 25.93 -25.67
C TYR A 74 -4.59 26.15 -27.00
N THR A 75 -5.30 26.67 -28.01
CA THR A 75 -4.65 27.09 -29.25
C THR A 75 -4.18 28.54 -29.13
N VAL A 76 -2.87 28.75 -29.01
CA VAL A 76 -2.28 30.08 -28.78
C VAL A 76 -1.77 30.73 -30.06
N LEU A 77 -1.46 29.96 -31.10
CA LEU A 77 -1.09 30.49 -32.40
C LEU A 77 -1.68 29.63 -33.52
N THR A 78 -2.22 30.27 -34.55
CA THR A 78 -2.59 29.62 -35.82
C THR A 78 -1.98 30.41 -36.97
N ALA A 79 -1.37 29.73 -37.93
CA ALA A 79 -0.80 30.32 -39.14
C ALA A 79 -1.27 29.58 -40.41
N THR A 80 -1.92 30.31 -41.32
CA THR A 80 -2.44 29.74 -42.58
C THR A 80 -1.32 29.20 -43.47
N GLY A 81 -0.17 29.88 -43.49
CA GLY A 81 1.03 29.44 -44.22
C GLY A 81 1.86 28.38 -43.49
N GLY A 82 1.47 27.99 -42.28
CA GLY A 82 2.16 27.00 -41.46
C GLY A 82 3.08 27.62 -40.39
N VAL A 83 3.47 26.78 -39.42
CA VAL A 83 4.35 27.12 -38.29
C VAL A 83 5.69 26.41 -38.44
N THR A 84 6.79 27.14 -38.24
CA THR A 84 8.14 26.59 -38.23
C THR A 84 8.89 27.03 -36.98
N GLY A 85 9.54 26.10 -36.30
CA GLY A 85 10.27 26.34 -35.04
C GLY A 85 9.40 26.08 -33.80
N THR A 86 9.98 26.28 -32.61
CA THR A 86 9.34 25.95 -31.32
C THR A 86 9.69 26.97 -30.25
N TYR A 87 8.76 27.18 -29.32
CA TYR A 87 8.95 28.03 -28.14
C TYR A 87 9.62 27.33 -26.97
N ILE A 88 10.36 28.13 -26.19
CA ILE A 88 10.62 27.85 -24.78
C ILE A 88 9.37 28.27 -23.99
N LEU A 89 8.63 27.30 -23.44
CA LEU A 89 7.45 27.57 -22.63
C LEU A 89 7.84 27.95 -21.19
N THR A 90 7.34 29.08 -20.71
CA THR A 90 7.62 29.64 -19.38
C THR A 90 6.34 30.18 -18.71
N GLY A 91 6.43 30.63 -17.46
CA GLY A 91 5.31 31.22 -16.73
C GLY A 91 4.56 30.22 -15.86
N ASN A 92 3.24 30.34 -15.78
CA ASN A 92 2.37 29.45 -15.00
C ASN A 92 2.13 28.13 -15.74
N THR A 93 3.14 27.25 -15.73
CA THR A 93 3.09 25.93 -16.38
C THR A 93 2.84 24.78 -15.42
N TRP A 94 3.01 24.99 -14.11
CA TRP A 94 2.79 23.95 -13.12
C TRP A 94 1.30 23.70 -12.84
N ILE A 95 0.88 22.43 -12.79
CA ILE A 95 -0.50 22.02 -12.46
C ILE A 95 -0.51 21.20 -11.18
N SER A 96 0.37 20.20 -11.10
CA SER A 96 0.48 19.29 -9.97
C SER A 96 1.87 18.64 -9.94
N THR A 97 2.11 17.75 -8.98
CA THR A 97 3.36 16.96 -8.97
C THR A 97 3.50 16.03 -10.18
N PHE A 98 2.39 15.74 -10.89
CA PHE A 98 2.33 14.81 -12.02
C PHE A 98 2.07 15.47 -13.37
N TYR A 99 1.44 16.65 -13.39
CA TYR A 99 1.01 17.34 -14.61
C TYR A 99 1.64 18.73 -14.72
N SER A 100 1.96 19.10 -15.96
CA SER A 100 2.39 20.45 -16.33
C SER A 100 1.87 20.83 -17.71
N MET A 101 1.85 22.12 -17.99
CA MET A 101 1.59 22.68 -19.31
C MET A 101 2.81 22.42 -20.20
N VAL A 102 2.56 21.96 -21.42
CA VAL A 102 3.56 21.66 -22.44
C VAL A 102 3.14 22.30 -23.75
N ALA A 103 4.09 22.85 -24.50
CA ALA A 103 3.80 23.36 -25.83
C ALA A 103 3.76 22.20 -26.84
N ASP A 104 2.72 22.13 -27.65
CA ASP A 104 2.56 21.13 -28.71
C ASP A 104 2.31 21.81 -30.06
N TYR A 105 2.59 21.12 -31.15
CA TYR A 105 2.64 21.72 -32.48
C TYR A 105 2.04 20.79 -33.53
N ASP A 106 1.26 21.37 -34.43
CA ASP A 106 0.98 20.74 -35.73
C ASP A 106 1.49 21.64 -36.87
N VAL A 107 1.11 21.31 -38.11
CA VAL A 107 1.60 22.03 -39.29
C VAL A 107 1.23 23.52 -39.30
N SER A 108 0.14 23.90 -38.63
CA SER A 108 -0.46 25.24 -38.68
C SER A 108 -0.69 25.86 -37.30
N ASN A 109 -0.52 25.13 -36.21
CA ASN A 109 -0.93 25.57 -34.89
C ASN A 109 0.15 25.32 -33.83
N VAL A 110 0.14 26.22 -32.85
CA VAL A 110 0.82 26.06 -31.57
C VAL A 110 -0.25 25.90 -30.49
N TYR A 111 -0.08 24.86 -29.70
CA TYR A 111 -0.94 24.52 -28.57
C TYR A 111 -0.17 24.64 -27.26
N VAL A 112 -0.91 24.88 -26.18
CA VAL A 112 -0.44 24.67 -24.82
C VAL A 112 -1.39 23.67 -24.16
N ASP A 113 -0.86 22.51 -23.82
CA ASP A 113 -1.63 21.38 -23.32
C ASP A 113 -1.24 21.03 -21.89
N ALA A 114 -2.23 20.73 -21.07
CA ALA A 114 -1.99 20.02 -19.82
C ALA A 114 -1.64 18.57 -20.12
N LYS A 115 -0.42 18.15 -19.80
CA LYS A 115 0.06 16.78 -20.02
C LYS A 115 0.63 16.19 -18.73
N GLN A 116 0.48 14.88 -18.62
CA GLN A 116 1.14 14.12 -17.57
C GLN A 116 2.63 14.04 -17.89
N THR A 117 3.46 14.68 -17.09
CA THR A 117 4.93 14.69 -17.27
C THR A 117 5.65 13.77 -16.29
N ARG A 118 4.96 13.28 -15.26
CA ARG A 118 5.44 12.24 -14.35
C ARG A 118 4.38 11.18 -14.08
N ALA A 119 4.79 9.91 -14.10
CA ALA A 119 3.94 8.79 -13.70
C ALA A 119 3.62 8.84 -12.19
N PHE A 120 2.45 8.35 -11.78
CA PHE A 120 2.08 8.29 -10.35
C PHE A 120 3.07 7.48 -9.51
N SER A 121 3.60 6.39 -10.06
CA SER A 121 4.58 5.53 -9.39
C SER A 121 5.89 6.25 -9.05
N SER A 122 6.21 7.36 -9.73
CA SER A 122 7.41 8.16 -9.41
C SER A 122 7.34 8.85 -8.05
N ALA A 123 6.15 9.01 -7.46
CA ALA A 123 5.99 9.51 -6.09
C ALA A 123 6.11 8.39 -5.03
N GLY A 124 5.98 7.12 -5.43
CA GLY A 124 6.03 5.97 -4.54
C GLY A 124 7.43 5.73 -3.97
N LYS A 125 7.52 5.44 -2.67
CA LYS A 125 8.76 5.04 -1.98
C LYS A 125 8.81 3.55 -1.63
N SER A 126 7.65 2.88 -1.56
CA SER A 126 7.55 1.44 -1.28
C SER A 126 6.96 0.68 -2.45
N ARG A 127 7.18 -0.65 -2.49
CA ARG A 127 6.60 -1.52 -3.53
C ARG A 127 5.08 -1.48 -3.52
N ASN A 128 4.47 -1.45 -2.34
CA ASN A 128 3.02 -1.34 -2.20
C ASN A 128 2.49 0.00 -2.75
N GLN A 129 3.19 1.12 -2.50
CA GLN A 129 2.81 2.42 -3.05
C GLN A 129 2.91 2.46 -4.57
N VAL A 130 4.01 1.94 -5.13
CA VAL A 130 4.22 1.87 -6.59
C VAL A 130 3.13 1.02 -7.24
N ALA A 131 2.83 -0.16 -6.69
CA ALA A 131 1.79 -1.04 -7.24
C ALA A 131 0.40 -0.39 -7.24
N VAL A 132 0.04 0.33 -6.16
CA VAL A 132 -1.23 1.07 -6.10
C VAL A 132 -1.22 2.23 -7.09
N ALA A 133 -0.11 2.96 -7.18
CA ALA A 133 0.04 4.07 -8.11
C ALA A 133 -0.10 3.62 -9.57
N ASP A 134 0.48 2.48 -9.95
CA ASP A 134 0.34 1.88 -11.28
C ASP A 134 -1.11 1.43 -11.54
N GLY A 135 -1.78 0.88 -10.52
CA GLY A 135 -3.21 0.55 -10.58
C GLY A 135 -4.08 1.79 -10.84
N LEU A 136 -3.84 2.88 -10.12
CA LEU A 136 -4.52 4.18 -10.32
C LEU A 136 -4.20 4.77 -11.69
N GLN A 137 -2.95 4.65 -12.16
CA GLN A 137 -2.49 5.13 -13.46
C GLN A 137 -3.20 4.42 -14.62
N SER A 138 -3.54 3.14 -14.43
CA SER A 138 -4.22 2.31 -15.45
C SER A 138 -5.71 2.66 -15.65
N LEU A 139 -6.30 3.44 -14.72
CA LEU A 139 -7.68 3.89 -14.87
C LEU A 139 -7.82 4.85 -16.07
N PRO A 140 -9.01 4.92 -16.69
CA PRO A 140 -9.27 5.90 -17.76
C PRO A 140 -9.18 7.35 -17.25
N THR A 141 -8.71 8.27 -18.10
CA THR A 141 -8.83 9.72 -17.86
C THR A 141 -10.30 10.11 -17.69
N GLY A 142 -10.61 10.98 -16.73
CA GLY A 142 -11.99 11.30 -16.34
C GLY A 142 -12.53 10.40 -15.23
N ASN A 143 -11.81 9.32 -14.87
CA ASN A 143 -12.12 8.60 -13.65
C ASN A 143 -11.79 9.46 -12.43
N THR A 144 -12.76 9.62 -11.56
CA THR A 144 -12.65 10.52 -10.42
C THR A 144 -11.48 10.21 -9.49
N LEU A 145 -11.22 8.93 -9.18
CA LEU A 145 -10.10 8.55 -8.31
C LEU A 145 -8.75 8.85 -8.95
N ARG A 146 -8.63 8.55 -10.24
CA ARG A 146 -7.42 8.87 -11.01
C ARG A 146 -7.16 10.37 -11.05
N ASP A 147 -8.20 11.14 -11.32
CA ASP A 147 -8.08 12.58 -11.52
C ASP A 147 -7.81 13.31 -10.19
N THR A 148 -8.34 12.83 -9.06
CA THR A 148 -7.95 13.31 -7.73
C THR A 148 -6.45 13.12 -7.47
N ILE A 149 -5.91 11.95 -7.79
CA ILE A 149 -4.47 11.65 -7.63
C ILE A 149 -3.63 12.48 -8.60
N ALA A 150 -4.09 12.64 -9.84
CA ALA A 150 -3.42 13.47 -10.83
C ALA A 150 -3.30 14.92 -10.39
N MET A 151 -4.21 15.41 -9.55
CA MET A 151 -4.22 16.77 -9.01
C MET A 151 -3.46 16.93 -7.70
N SER A 152 -2.85 15.88 -7.14
CA SER A 152 -2.04 15.98 -5.93
C SER A 152 -0.90 16.99 -6.11
N GLN A 153 -0.82 17.97 -5.22
CA GLN A 153 0.11 19.10 -5.32
C GLN A 153 1.52 18.67 -4.89
N THR A 154 1.66 17.61 -4.11
CA THR A 154 2.95 17.09 -3.64
C THR A 154 3.01 15.56 -3.73
N ASP A 155 4.24 15.02 -3.79
CA ASP A 155 4.47 13.58 -3.71
C ASP A 155 4.00 13.00 -2.34
N ASP A 156 4.03 13.79 -1.26
CA ASP A 156 3.56 13.35 0.06
C ASP A 156 2.04 13.19 0.11
N GLU A 157 1.30 14.10 -0.51
CA GLU A 157 -0.15 14.00 -0.67
C GLU A 157 -0.53 12.75 -1.48
N ALA A 158 0.14 12.53 -2.61
CA ALA A 158 -0.08 11.34 -3.45
C ALA A 158 0.24 10.05 -2.67
N ARG A 159 1.36 10.03 -1.94
CA ARG A 159 1.74 8.88 -1.09
C ARG A 159 0.71 8.61 0.01
N SER A 160 0.14 9.64 0.62
CA SER A 160 -0.94 9.48 1.60
C SER A 160 -2.13 8.74 0.98
N ALA A 161 -2.54 9.13 -0.24
CA ALA A 161 -3.62 8.46 -0.94
C ALA A 161 -3.27 7.02 -1.34
N PHE A 162 -2.06 6.74 -1.84
CA PHE A 162 -1.60 5.38 -2.14
C PHE A 162 -1.67 4.49 -0.90
N ASN A 163 -1.18 4.99 0.24
CA ASN A 163 -1.19 4.31 1.52
C ASN A 163 -2.61 4.03 2.05
N GLN A 164 -3.62 4.76 1.61
CA GLN A 164 -5.01 4.49 1.97
C GLN A 164 -5.70 3.48 1.03
N LEU A 165 -5.02 3.08 -0.04
CA LEU A 165 -5.53 2.11 -1.02
C LEU A 165 -4.73 0.79 -1.00
N THR A 166 -3.63 0.69 -0.24
CA THR A 166 -2.83 -0.55 -0.06
C THR A 166 -3.59 -1.67 0.64
N GLY A 167 -3.58 -2.91 0.12
CA GLY A 167 -4.16 -4.08 0.81
C GLY A 167 -3.29 -4.69 1.92
N GLU A 168 -2.35 -3.92 2.50
CA GLU A 168 -1.24 -4.44 3.29
C GLU A 168 -1.66 -5.11 4.62
N ILE A 169 -2.81 -4.73 5.18
CA ILE A 169 -3.33 -5.33 6.41
C ILE A 169 -3.55 -6.85 6.27
N HIS A 170 -3.92 -7.33 5.08
CA HIS A 170 -4.12 -8.77 4.84
C HIS A 170 -2.81 -9.55 4.92
N SER A 171 -1.72 -9.01 4.36
CA SER A 171 -0.39 -9.63 4.47
C SER A 171 0.14 -9.60 5.90
N SER A 172 -0.04 -8.48 6.61
CA SER A 172 0.42 -8.35 8.00
C SER A 172 -0.32 -9.31 8.94
N ILE A 173 -1.64 -9.46 8.79
CA ILE A 173 -2.43 -10.43 9.56
C ILE A 173 -1.97 -11.86 9.27
N LYS A 174 -1.71 -12.23 8.00
CA LYS A 174 -1.17 -13.56 7.67
C LYS A 174 0.17 -13.82 8.37
N GLY A 175 1.05 -12.82 8.45
CA GLY A 175 2.30 -12.90 9.21
C GLY A 175 2.05 -13.13 10.70
N ALA A 176 1.13 -12.37 11.30
CA ALA A 176 0.77 -12.55 12.70
C ALA A 176 0.16 -13.93 13.00
N VAL A 177 -0.71 -14.45 12.14
CA VAL A 177 -1.26 -15.82 12.28
C VAL A 177 -0.16 -16.89 12.21
N VAL A 178 0.89 -16.66 11.41
CA VAL A 178 2.06 -17.55 11.36
C VAL A 178 2.81 -17.56 12.69
N GLU A 179 2.98 -16.38 13.27
CA GLU A 179 3.62 -16.17 14.57
C GLU A 179 2.81 -16.78 15.72
N ASP A 180 1.50 -16.54 15.78
CA ASP A 180 0.57 -17.06 16.80
C ASP A 180 0.58 -18.60 16.88
N SER A 181 0.92 -19.29 15.80
CA SER A 181 0.99 -20.76 15.78
C SER A 181 2.08 -21.34 16.68
N GLN A 182 3.00 -20.50 17.17
CA GLN A 182 3.93 -20.90 18.21
C GLN A 182 3.22 -21.35 19.48
N PHE A 183 2.05 -20.80 19.83
CA PHE A 183 1.34 -21.17 21.06
C PHE A 183 0.87 -22.63 21.02
N ILE A 184 0.32 -23.08 19.89
CA ILE A 184 -0.10 -24.48 19.69
C ILE A 184 1.10 -25.42 19.74
N ARG A 185 2.19 -25.06 19.06
CA ARG A 185 3.43 -25.85 19.06
C ARG A 185 4.02 -25.98 20.45
N SER A 186 4.14 -24.86 21.18
CA SER A 186 4.71 -24.84 22.53
C SER A 186 3.87 -25.66 23.48
N ALA A 187 2.54 -25.53 23.45
CA ALA A 187 1.64 -26.33 24.28
C ALA A 187 1.82 -27.85 24.06
N ALA A 188 1.92 -28.31 22.82
CA ALA A 188 2.16 -29.73 22.52
C ALA A 188 3.56 -30.21 22.97
N ILE A 189 4.59 -29.38 22.76
CA ILE A 189 5.96 -29.70 23.19
C ILE A 189 6.05 -29.75 24.72
N ASP A 190 5.46 -28.80 25.42
CA ASP A 190 5.49 -28.71 26.87
C ASP A 190 4.67 -29.83 27.51
N ARG A 191 3.54 -30.22 26.89
CA ARG A 191 2.80 -31.43 27.26
C ARG A 191 3.66 -32.69 27.15
N LEU A 192 4.36 -32.88 26.02
CA LEU A 192 5.27 -34.03 25.86
C LEU A 192 6.43 -33.98 26.86
N ARG A 193 6.99 -32.81 27.18
CA ARG A 193 8.04 -32.67 28.21
C ARG A 193 7.54 -33.05 29.59
N SER A 194 6.34 -32.59 29.95
CA SER A 194 5.68 -32.94 31.21
C SER A 194 5.41 -34.44 31.29
N ALA A 195 4.90 -35.06 30.22
CA ALA A 195 4.57 -36.48 30.18
C ALA A 195 5.79 -37.42 30.28
N PHE A 196 7.00 -36.94 29.97
CA PHE A 196 8.26 -37.68 30.15
C PHE A 196 9.07 -37.19 31.37
N GLU A 197 8.48 -36.37 32.25
CA GLU A 197 9.09 -35.84 33.48
C GLU A 197 10.48 -35.19 33.29
N THR A 198 10.69 -34.55 32.13
CA THR A 198 12.00 -33.98 31.77
C THR A 198 12.25 -32.60 32.41
N VAL A 199 13.51 -32.31 32.76
CA VAL A 199 13.94 -31.03 33.35
C VAL A 199 13.54 -29.84 32.46
N GLY A 200 12.79 -28.88 33.02
CA GLY A 200 12.27 -27.70 32.31
C GLY A 200 10.77 -27.73 31.99
N ALA A 201 10.03 -28.74 32.47
CA ALA A 201 8.56 -28.72 32.43
C ALA A 201 8.02 -27.59 33.32
N SER A 202 7.16 -26.70 32.78
CA SER A 202 6.43 -25.76 33.63
C SER A 202 5.40 -26.51 34.45
N ALA A 203 5.44 -26.36 35.78
CA ALA A 203 4.41 -26.89 36.70
C ALA A 203 3.02 -26.24 36.49
N ASN A 204 2.95 -25.22 35.63
CA ASN A 204 1.73 -24.51 35.32
C ASN A 204 1.14 -25.03 34.01
N SER A 205 -0.15 -25.37 34.06
CA SER A 205 -1.03 -25.70 32.93
C SER A 205 -0.85 -27.10 32.33
N SER A 206 -1.44 -28.08 33.00
CA SER A 206 -2.24 -29.12 32.34
C SER A 206 -2.99 -29.85 33.45
N ALA A 207 -4.31 -29.67 33.52
CA ALA A 207 -5.16 -30.54 34.32
C ALA A 207 -5.18 -31.91 33.63
N ALA A 208 -4.17 -32.72 33.89
CA ALA A 208 -4.01 -34.04 33.29
C ALA A 208 -4.82 -35.06 34.09
N TYR A 209 -5.96 -35.49 33.57
CA TYR A 209 -6.72 -36.62 34.12
C TYR A 209 -6.39 -37.87 33.33
N GLY A 210 -5.94 -38.91 34.03
CA GLY A 210 -5.50 -40.16 33.42
C GLY A 210 -6.38 -41.35 33.80
N VAL A 211 -6.82 -42.12 32.82
CA VAL A 211 -7.45 -43.44 32.98
C VAL A 211 -6.83 -44.39 31.97
N ASP A 212 -6.26 -45.50 32.46
CA ASP A 212 -5.67 -46.56 31.62
C ASP A 212 -4.65 -46.05 30.57
N GLY A 213 -3.71 -45.21 31.00
CA GLY A 213 -2.65 -44.65 30.14
C GLY A 213 -3.07 -43.45 29.26
N LEU A 214 -4.35 -43.29 28.95
CA LEU A 214 -4.88 -42.09 28.29
C LEU A 214 -4.80 -40.90 29.23
N SER A 215 -4.36 -39.74 28.74
CA SER A 215 -4.35 -38.48 29.49
C SER A 215 -4.96 -37.35 28.67
N VAL A 216 -5.86 -36.59 29.28
CA VAL A 216 -6.49 -35.39 28.70
C VAL A 216 -5.85 -34.15 29.31
N TRP A 217 -5.56 -33.12 28.53
CA TRP A 217 -4.95 -31.88 29.01
C TRP A 217 -5.55 -30.65 28.33
N SER A 218 -5.39 -29.48 28.95
CA SER A 218 -5.78 -28.19 28.38
C SER A 218 -4.90 -27.05 28.90
N ASN A 219 -4.65 -26.06 28.03
CA ASN A 219 -3.84 -24.87 28.27
C ASN A 219 -4.51 -23.63 27.69
N GLY A 220 -4.49 -22.53 28.44
CA GLY A 220 -4.81 -21.19 27.93
C GLY A 220 -3.55 -20.43 27.55
N TYR A 221 -3.62 -19.57 26.54
CA TYR A 221 -2.52 -18.69 26.13
C TYR A 221 -3.02 -17.29 25.80
N GLY A 222 -2.15 -16.30 25.95
CA GLY A 222 -2.41 -14.94 25.53
C GLY A 222 -1.13 -14.13 25.38
N SER A 223 -1.16 -13.11 24.53
CA SER A 223 -0.02 -12.24 24.27
C SER A 223 -0.46 -10.87 23.76
N TRP A 224 0.35 -9.85 24.04
CA TRP A 224 0.31 -8.54 23.40
C TRP A 224 1.61 -8.35 22.64
N ARG A 225 1.53 -7.81 21.43
CA ARG A 225 2.67 -7.69 20.54
C ARG A 225 2.57 -6.45 19.68
N GLN A 226 3.74 -5.95 19.29
CA GLN A 226 3.89 -4.87 18.32
C GLN A 226 4.92 -5.31 17.30
N THR A 227 4.54 -5.27 16.03
CA THR A 227 5.41 -5.53 14.89
C THR A 227 5.74 -4.19 14.25
N GLU A 228 7.03 -3.86 14.19
CA GLU A 228 7.49 -2.62 13.57
C GLU A 228 7.29 -2.63 12.05
N GLY A 229 7.02 -1.46 11.48
CA GLY A 229 6.93 -1.29 10.04
C GLY A 229 8.30 -1.29 9.38
N ASP A 230 8.38 -1.71 8.13
CA ASP A 230 9.63 -1.81 7.35
C ASP A 230 9.70 -0.81 6.18
N GLY A 231 8.81 0.19 6.20
CA GLY A 231 8.65 1.17 5.12
C GLY A 231 7.78 0.69 3.97
N ASN A 232 7.52 -0.61 3.84
CA ASN A 232 6.56 -1.18 2.90
C ASN A 232 5.25 -1.61 3.56
N ALA A 233 5.34 -2.13 4.78
CA ALA A 233 4.22 -2.38 5.70
C ALA A 233 4.28 -1.42 6.89
N VAL A 234 3.10 -1.05 7.40
CA VAL A 234 2.97 -0.19 8.59
C VAL A 234 3.15 -0.98 9.89
N SER A 235 3.54 -0.28 10.96
CA SER A 235 3.55 -0.83 12.32
C SER A 235 2.16 -1.33 12.71
N MET A 236 2.10 -2.52 13.32
CA MET A 236 0.85 -3.18 13.73
C MET A 236 0.96 -3.70 15.15
N SER A 237 0.02 -3.33 16.01
CA SER A 237 -0.15 -3.98 17.30
C SER A 237 -1.18 -5.10 17.19
N HIS A 238 -0.93 -6.21 17.87
CA HIS A 238 -1.88 -7.30 17.96
C HIS A 238 -1.90 -7.91 19.35
N ASN A 239 -3.08 -8.37 19.75
CA ASN A 239 -3.25 -9.17 20.95
C ASN A 239 -4.02 -10.42 20.61
N VAL A 240 -3.55 -11.54 21.14
CA VAL A 240 -4.12 -12.87 20.93
C VAL A 240 -4.49 -13.48 22.28
N GLY A 241 -5.60 -14.19 22.32
CA GLY A 241 -6.01 -15.02 23.45
C GLY A 241 -6.69 -16.29 22.95
N GLY A 242 -6.47 -17.40 23.64
CA GLY A 242 -7.04 -18.66 23.22
C GLY A 242 -6.81 -19.79 24.20
N PHE A 243 -7.28 -20.97 23.79
CA PHE A 243 -7.05 -22.21 24.51
C PHE A 243 -6.78 -23.35 23.55
N VAL A 244 -6.09 -24.36 24.05
CA VAL A 244 -5.82 -25.62 23.36
C VAL A 244 -6.09 -26.75 24.33
N ALA A 245 -6.69 -27.81 23.85
CA ALA A 245 -6.91 -29.04 24.59
C ALA A 245 -6.49 -30.23 23.74
N GLY A 246 -6.11 -31.32 24.39
CA GLY A 246 -5.70 -32.52 23.69
C GLY A 246 -5.80 -33.75 24.56
N ALA A 247 -5.55 -34.89 23.91
CA ALA A 247 -5.46 -36.18 24.56
C ALA A 247 -4.29 -36.96 23.98
N ASP A 248 -3.54 -37.62 24.84
CA ASP A 248 -2.43 -38.49 24.46
C ASP A 248 -2.37 -39.75 25.31
N ALA A 249 -1.82 -40.81 24.73
CA ALA A 249 -1.58 -42.06 25.40
C ALA A 249 -0.17 -42.58 25.06
N PRO A 250 0.46 -43.36 25.97
CA PRO A 250 1.61 -44.15 25.59
C PRO A 250 1.19 -45.15 24.51
N VAL A 251 2.01 -45.27 23.48
CA VAL A 251 1.84 -46.24 22.39
C VAL A 251 3.20 -46.89 22.19
N PHE A 252 3.27 -48.21 22.04
CA PHE A 252 4.55 -48.94 22.14
C PHE A 252 5.25 -48.69 23.49
N ASP A 253 6.45 -49.25 23.70
CA ASP A 253 7.08 -49.24 25.03
C ASP A 253 7.57 -47.86 25.50
N ASN A 254 7.79 -46.91 24.59
CA ASN A 254 8.39 -45.61 24.92
C ASN A 254 7.92 -44.43 24.06
N TRP A 255 6.86 -44.58 23.27
CA TRP A 255 6.28 -43.48 22.51
C TRP A 255 5.03 -42.96 23.19
N ARG A 256 4.76 -41.68 22.97
CA ARG A 256 3.50 -41.05 23.36
C ARG A 256 2.95 -40.32 22.15
N LEU A 257 1.72 -40.64 21.78
CA LEU A 257 1.03 -40.07 20.63
C LEU A 257 -0.27 -39.41 21.10
N GLY A 258 -0.62 -38.29 20.48
CA GLY A 258 -1.80 -37.54 20.84
C GLY A 258 -2.35 -36.68 19.72
N VAL A 259 -3.56 -36.19 19.98
CA VAL A 259 -4.27 -35.24 19.14
C VAL A 259 -4.62 -34.00 19.95
N LEU A 260 -4.73 -32.86 19.28
CA LEU A 260 -5.12 -31.60 19.89
C LEU A 260 -6.14 -30.85 19.04
N ALA A 261 -6.93 -30.03 19.72
CA ALA A 261 -7.81 -29.04 19.15
C ALA A 261 -7.62 -27.71 19.89
N GLY A 262 -7.70 -26.60 19.18
CA GLY A 262 -7.54 -25.28 19.78
C GLY A 262 -8.38 -24.22 19.11
N TYR A 263 -8.68 -23.17 19.88
CA TYR A 263 -9.33 -21.96 19.45
C TYR A 263 -8.51 -20.75 19.88
N GLY A 264 -8.41 -19.75 19.01
CA GLY A 264 -7.76 -18.48 19.30
C GLY A 264 -8.51 -17.33 18.66
N HIS A 265 -8.58 -16.21 19.38
CA HIS A 265 -9.11 -14.94 18.90
C HIS A 265 -8.01 -13.88 18.98
N SER A 266 -7.80 -13.16 17.89
CA SER A 266 -6.81 -12.09 17.79
C SER A 266 -7.45 -10.79 17.33
N ASN A 267 -7.01 -9.67 17.88
CA ASN A 267 -7.35 -8.33 17.40
C ASN A 267 -6.09 -7.63 16.88
N TYR A 268 -6.23 -6.90 15.77
CA TYR A 268 -5.15 -6.26 15.03
C TYR A 268 -5.48 -4.78 14.83
N ASN A 269 -4.51 -3.90 15.10
CA ASN A 269 -4.66 -2.46 14.90
C ASN A 269 -3.44 -1.88 14.17
N ALA A 270 -3.71 -1.13 13.09
CA ALA A 270 -2.72 -0.41 12.28
C ALA A 270 -3.15 1.06 12.16
N ASN A 271 -2.90 1.82 13.23
CA ASN A 271 -3.43 3.18 13.42
C ASN A 271 -3.04 4.16 12.30
N GLU A 272 -1.78 4.12 11.85
CA GLU A 272 -1.26 4.95 10.75
C GLU A 272 -1.92 4.70 9.39
N ARG A 273 -2.72 3.64 9.27
CA ARG A 273 -3.47 3.28 8.05
C ARG A 273 -4.99 3.27 8.28
N GLY A 274 -5.46 3.75 9.43
CA GLY A 274 -6.90 3.75 9.77
C GLY A 274 -7.54 2.37 9.62
N SER A 275 -6.78 1.31 9.91
CA SER A 275 -7.17 -0.08 9.63
C SER A 275 -7.14 -0.91 10.91
N SER A 276 -8.16 -1.74 11.08
CA SER A 276 -8.28 -2.70 12.17
C SER A 276 -8.77 -4.04 11.64
N GLY A 277 -8.60 -5.09 12.43
CA GLY A 277 -9.13 -6.41 12.09
C GLY A 277 -9.18 -7.33 13.28
N ASN A 278 -9.87 -8.44 13.11
CA ASN A 278 -9.88 -9.54 14.05
C ASN A 278 -9.77 -10.87 13.29
N SER A 279 -9.40 -11.92 14.01
CA SER A 279 -9.44 -13.26 13.46
C SER A 279 -9.83 -14.30 14.49
N ASP A 280 -10.68 -15.22 14.07
CA ASP A 280 -11.00 -16.45 14.79
C ASP A 280 -10.29 -17.63 14.14
N SER A 281 -9.50 -18.35 14.93
CA SER A 281 -8.63 -19.42 14.45
C SER A 281 -9.00 -20.73 15.13
N TYR A 282 -9.32 -21.75 14.34
CA TYR A 282 -9.60 -23.11 14.79
C TYR A 282 -8.47 -24.02 14.33
N THR A 283 -7.88 -24.79 15.25
CA THR A 283 -6.74 -25.65 14.95
C THR A 283 -7.03 -27.08 15.34
N LEU A 284 -6.66 -28.03 14.48
CA LEU A 284 -6.61 -29.46 14.77
C LEU A 284 -5.20 -29.98 14.49
N GLY A 285 -4.69 -30.86 15.35
CA GLY A 285 -3.33 -31.37 15.19
C GLY A 285 -3.12 -32.75 15.78
N ALA A 286 -2.00 -33.34 15.38
CA ALA A 286 -1.47 -34.57 15.94
C ALA A 286 -0.02 -34.33 16.36
N TYR A 287 0.39 -34.93 17.47
CA TYR A 287 1.74 -34.79 17.99
C TYR A 287 2.21 -36.11 18.57
N GLY A 288 3.52 -36.24 18.66
CA GLY A 288 4.13 -37.42 19.26
C GLY A 288 5.54 -37.14 19.72
N GLY A 289 6.01 -38.01 20.61
CA GLY A 289 7.39 -37.94 21.06
C GLY A 289 7.81 -39.21 21.79
N THR A 290 9.12 -39.30 21.98
CA THR A 290 9.77 -40.36 22.75
C THR A 290 10.97 -39.78 23.50
N GLN A 291 11.35 -40.43 24.59
CA GLN A 291 12.53 -40.11 25.36
C GLN A 291 13.48 -41.31 25.32
N LEU A 292 14.61 -41.14 24.63
CA LEU A 292 15.66 -42.15 24.44
C LEU A 292 16.87 -41.78 25.31
N GLY A 293 16.85 -42.25 26.56
CA GLY A 293 17.84 -41.84 27.57
C GLY A 293 17.84 -40.32 27.73
N ASN A 294 18.95 -39.67 27.38
CA ASN A 294 19.10 -38.22 27.49
C ASN A 294 18.57 -37.45 26.27
N ILE A 295 18.15 -38.13 25.20
CA ILE A 295 17.67 -37.48 23.97
C ILE A 295 16.15 -37.55 23.92
N GLY A 296 15.51 -36.38 23.90
CA GLY A 296 14.07 -36.29 23.68
C GLY A 296 13.75 -35.91 22.24
N LEU A 297 12.99 -36.74 21.53
CA LEU A 297 12.46 -36.48 20.20
C LEU A 297 10.98 -36.12 20.29
N ARG A 298 10.60 -35.00 19.66
CA ARG A 298 9.22 -34.49 19.65
C ARG A 298 8.89 -33.99 18.26
N PHE A 299 7.70 -34.30 17.78
CA PHE A 299 7.22 -33.87 16.46
C PHE A 299 5.72 -33.64 16.52
N GLY A 300 5.22 -32.90 15.54
CA GLY A 300 3.80 -32.74 15.38
C GLY A 300 3.44 -31.99 14.11
N THR A 301 2.15 -32.04 13.81
CA THR A 301 1.54 -31.31 12.72
C THR A 301 0.21 -30.73 13.19
N ALA A 302 -0.09 -29.53 12.72
CA ALA A 302 -1.35 -28.86 13.00
C ALA A 302 -1.87 -28.22 11.72
N TYR A 303 -3.19 -28.25 11.57
CA TYR A 303 -3.93 -27.61 10.53
C TYR A 303 -4.89 -26.59 11.13
N SER A 304 -4.84 -25.35 10.64
CA SER A 304 -5.62 -24.24 11.16
C SER A 304 -6.50 -23.62 10.07
N TRP A 305 -7.76 -23.38 10.43
CA TRP A 305 -8.72 -22.58 9.67
C TRP A 305 -8.85 -21.23 10.35
N ASN A 306 -8.68 -20.14 9.59
CA ASN A 306 -8.72 -18.78 10.12
C ASN A 306 -9.78 -18.01 9.35
N ASP A 307 -10.76 -17.46 10.08
CA ASP A 307 -11.71 -16.47 9.57
C ASP A 307 -11.20 -15.09 10.01
N ILE A 308 -10.89 -14.24 9.04
CA ILE A 308 -10.27 -12.94 9.26
C ILE A 308 -11.26 -11.89 8.80
N SER A 309 -11.65 -10.96 9.67
CA SER A 309 -12.47 -9.80 9.31
C SER A 309 -11.64 -8.53 9.46
N THR A 310 -11.63 -7.68 8.43
CA THR A 310 -10.89 -6.41 8.44
C THR A 310 -11.82 -5.24 8.15
N SER A 311 -11.55 -4.10 8.78
CA SER A 311 -12.21 -2.83 8.48
C SER A 311 -11.17 -1.74 8.25
N ARG A 312 -11.41 -0.89 7.25
CA ARG A 312 -10.54 0.23 6.90
C ARG A 312 -11.35 1.49 6.66
N ASN A 313 -10.86 2.61 7.17
CA ASN A 313 -11.35 3.93 6.84
C ASN A 313 -10.42 4.59 5.80
N VAL A 314 -10.99 5.09 4.70
CA VAL A 314 -10.28 5.75 3.59
C VAL A 314 -10.86 7.15 3.44
N GLY A 315 -10.04 8.18 3.58
CA GLY A 315 -10.37 9.57 3.32
C GLY A 315 -9.14 10.38 2.92
N PHE A 316 -9.10 10.88 1.68
CA PHE A 316 -8.11 11.86 1.22
C PHE A 316 -8.75 12.95 0.35
N ALA A 317 -8.22 14.18 0.53
CA ALA A 317 -8.37 15.45 -0.20
C ALA A 317 -9.77 15.85 -0.71
N ASP A 318 -10.24 17.07 -0.32
CA ASP A 318 -11.39 17.86 -0.82
C ASP A 318 -12.24 17.22 -1.92
N PHE A 319 -12.84 16.09 -1.57
CA PHE A 319 -13.86 15.41 -2.33
C PHE A 319 -15.18 15.81 -1.68
N PRO A 320 -15.91 16.81 -2.22
CA PRO A 320 -17.25 17.15 -1.73
C PRO A 320 -18.25 16.14 -2.29
N ASP A 321 -17.91 14.86 -2.25
CA ASP A 321 -18.89 13.81 -2.18
C ASP A 321 -18.75 13.23 -0.79
N ARG A 322 -19.70 13.59 0.06
CA ARG A 322 -20.07 12.68 1.13
C ARG A 322 -20.58 11.46 0.39
N LEU A 323 -19.70 10.49 0.17
CA LEU A 323 -20.10 9.11 0.01
C LEU A 323 -20.87 8.76 1.28
N SER A 324 -22.15 9.13 1.29
CA SER A 324 -23.20 8.33 1.90
C SER A 324 -23.45 7.14 0.98
N ALA A 325 -22.37 6.42 0.63
CA ALA A 325 -22.49 5.02 0.91
C ALA A 325 -22.59 4.97 2.44
N ASN A 326 -23.64 4.34 2.96
CA ASN A 326 -23.39 3.50 4.11
C ASN A 326 -22.29 2.53 3.65
N THR A 327 -21.03 2.97 3.71
CA THR A 327 -19.89 2.15 3.38
C THR A 327 -19.78 1.25 4.60
N THR A 328 -20.60 0.22 4.57
CA THR A 328 -20.36 -1.01 5.31
C THR A 328 -18.84 -1.22 5.26
N PRO A 329 -18.17 -1.32 6.41
CA PRO A 329 -16.74 -1.63 6.41
C PRO A 329 -16.54 -2.75 5.40
N VAL A 330 -15.64 -2.57 4.42
CA VAL A 330 -15.34 -3.59 3.41
C VAL A 330 -14.77 -4.77 4.18
N CYS A 331 -15.68 -5.61 4.67
CA CYS A 331 -15.42 -6.75 5.50
C CYS A 331 -15.13 -7.87 4.52
N SER A 332 -13.88 -7.92 4.06
CA SER A 332 -13.41 -9.12 3.39
C SER A 332 -13.24 -10.20 4.46
N ARG A 333 -13.90 -11.34 4.29
CA ARG A 333 -13.74 -12.54 5.14
C ARG A 333 -13.01 -13.65 4.39
N PRO A 334 -11.70 -13.51 4.11
CA PRO A 334 -10.97 -14.60 3.49
C PRO A 334 -10.80 -15.75 4.49
N LEU A 335 -11.28 -16.95 4.13
CA LEU A 335 -10.94 -18.17 4.83
C LEU A 335 -9.51 -18.58 4.46
N VAL A 336 -8.57 -18.47 5.39
CA VAL A 336 -7.18 -18.90 5.18
C VAL A 336 -6.98 -20.25 5.86
N LYS A 337 -6.60 -21.26 5.07
CA LYS A 337 -6.24 -22.59 5.56
C LYS A 337 -4.73 -22.77 5.62
N ARG A 338 -4.20 -23.42 6.64
CA ARG A 338 -2.75 -23.63 6.81
C ARG A 338 -2.42 -24.97 7.44
N ALA A 339 -1.37 -25.62 6.93
CA ALA A 339 -0.69 -26.75 7.57
C ALA A 339 0.67 -26.29 8.15
N THR A 340 1.00 -26.72 9.36
CA THR A 340 2.28 -26.45 10.02
C THR A 340 2.86 -27.75 10.56
N GLY A 341 4.07 -28.11 10.18
CA GLY A 341 4.85 -29.21 10.79
C GLY A 341 5.96 -28.68 11.70
N TRP A 342 6.35 -29.46 12.71
CA TRP A 342 7.53 -29.17 13.52
C TRP A 342 8.21 -30.45 14.02
N ILE A 343 9.52 -30.35 14.22
CA ILE A 343 10.38 -31.39 14.80
C ILE A 343 11.32 -30.69 15.80
N SER A 344 11.51 -31.29 16.97
CA SER A 344 12.43 -30.82 18.00
C SER A 344 13.19 -32.00 18.58
N ALA A 345 14.53 -31.88 18.62
CA ALA A 345 15.43 -32.83 19.26
C ALA A 345 16.28 -32.08 20.28
N ARG A 346 16.36 -32.57 21.52
CA ARG A 346 17.20 -31.96 22.57
C ARG A 346 17.87 -33.02 23.43
N SER A 347 19.17 -32.81 23.70
CA SER A 347 19.97 -33.63 24.62
C SER A 347 19.98 -33.02 26.02
N LEU A 348 19.74 -33.83 27.05
CA LEU A 348 19.93 -33.49 28.46
C LEU A 348 21.39 -33.82 28.84
N SER A 349 22.25 -32.82 28.84
CA SER A 349 23.60 -32.96 29.40
C SER A 349 23.53 -32.88 30.93
N ASN A 350 23.76 -34.02 31.60
CA ASN A 350 23.95 -34.09 33.05
C ASN A 350 25.16 -33.22 33.44
N ARG A 351 24.94 -32.13 34.17
CA ARG A 351 25.99 -31.55 35.01
C ARG A 351 25.94 -32.24 36.37
N LEU A 352 26.57 -33.41 36.43
CA LEU A 352 27.08 -33.96 37.69
C LEU A 352 28.39 -33.23 37.98
N LEU A 353 28.38 -32.30 38.94
CA LEU A 353 29.59 -31.91 39.67
C LEU A 353 29.45 -32.51 41.06
N ALA A 354 30.09 -33.67 41.26
CA ALA A 354 30.38 -34.20 42.58
C ALA A 354 31.71 -33.59 43.07
N SER A 355 31.70 -32.91 44.22
CA SER A 355 32.76 -33.04 45.24
C SER A 355 32.44 -32.27 46.54
N LEU A 356 32.60 -32.98 47.68
CA LEU A 356 32.81 -32.54 49.07
C LEU A 356 31.60 -31.88 49.77
N MET A 357 30.94 -32.51 50.75
CA MET A 357 31.44 -33.06 52.03
C MET A 357 30.55 -34.20 52.56
#